data_AF-A0A3B8PPG8-F1
#
_entry.id   AF-A0A3B8PPG8-F1
#
_cell.length_a   1.000
_cell.length_b   1.000
_cell.length_c   1.000
_cell.angle_alpha   90.00
_cell.angle_beta   90.00
_cell.angle_gamma   90.00
#
_symmetry.space_group_name_H-M   'P 1'
#
loop_
_entity.id
_entity.type
_entity.pdbx_description
1 polymer ?
#
loop_
_entity_poly.entity_id
_entity_poly.type
_entity_poly.pdbx_seq_one_letter_code
_entity_poly.pdbx_strand_id
1 'polypeptide(L)'
;PWQVHQIGAERWTHRMRFADVLGKGRAQLVVSPLNATVGGGIRLLAFEIPGEPAKSRWMPTVISHELNRVHNHWHADFDGDGRIDTLVASREGVHVVRSLKSGFARKRLGTGAKGANPNQGGAGEIKLGRLAGGTRYIATVEPMHGTALVVYTPPGPDAKKNALWRRQVIDSGFRRGHALWTADVDGDGSDEIVFGHSDTPKVPGVNVYDAKDKSGAKWTRHVVDAGGVATEDLV
;
A
#
# COMPACT_ATOMS: atom_id res chain seq x y z
N PRO A 1 1.33 6.67 -33.53
CA PRO A 1 0.16 6.93 -32.64
C PRO A 1 -0.08 5.72 -31.75
N TRP A 2 -0.50 5.92 -30.50
CA TRP A 2 -0.84 4.82 -29.59
C TRP A 2 -2.23 4.26 -29.93
N GLN A 3 -2.37 2.93 -29.92
CA GLN A 3 -3.67 2.26 -30.08
C GLN A 3 -4.20 1.85 -28.70
N VAL A 4 -5.48 2.14 -28.44
CA VAL A 4 -6.14 1.84 -27.18
C VAL A 4 -6.96 0.55 -27.33
N HIS A 5 -6.76 -0.40 -26.44
CA HIS A 5 -7.50 -1.66 -26.40
C HIS A 5 -8.19 -1.83 -25.05
N GLN A 6 -9.45 -2.25 -25.08
CA GLN A 6 -10.21 -2.48 -23.86
C GLN A 6 -9.79 -3.81 -23.22
N ILE A 7 -9.33 -3.74 -21.96
CA ILE A 7 -8.96 -4.92 -21.15
C ILE A 7 -10.19 -5.51 -20.45
N GLY A 8 -10.95 -4.66 -19.77
CA GLY A 8 -12.11 -5.05 -18.98
C GLY A 8 -12.80 -3.84 -18.35
N ALA A 9 -13.93 -4.06 -17.71
CA ALA A 9 -14.65 -3.04 -16.98
C ALA A 9 -14.87 -3.51 -15.54
N GLU A 10 -14.38 -2.73 -14.58
CA GLU A 10 -14.64 -2.93 -13.16
C GLU A 10 -15.09 -1.60 -12.54
N ARG A 11 -16.26 -1.60 -11.91
CA ARG A 11 -16.80 -0.40 -11.25
C ARG A 11 -15.87 0.03 -10.13
N TRP A 12 -15.76 1.34 -9.93
CA TRP A 12 -14.88 1.94 -8.93
C TRP A 12 -13.38 1.62 -9.11
N THR A 13 -12.92 1.21 -10.31
CA THR A 13 -11.48 1.07 -10.60
C THR A 13 -10.73 2.32 -10.13
N HIS A 14 -9.70 2.13 -9.28
CA HIS A 14 -9.05 3.24 -8.58
C HIS A 14 -7.52 3.19 -8.57
N ARG A 15 -6.92 2.01 -8.34
CA ARG A 15 -5.47 1.78 -8.52
C ARG A 15 -5.22 0.52 -9.33
N MET A 16 -4.10 0.51 -10.04
CA MET A 16 -3.63 -0.66 -10.78
C MET A 16 -2.11 -0.72 -10.85
N ARG A 17 -1.54 -1.94 -10.77
CA ARG A 17 -0.09 -2.21 -10.83
C ARG A 17 0.16 -3.57 -11.46
N PHE A 18 1.33 -3.74 -12.09
CA PHE A 18 1.74 -5.05 -12.63
C PHE A 18 2.54 -5.84 -11.60
N ALA A 19 2.18 -7.11 -11.38
CA ALA A 19 2.94 -8.05 -10.53
C ALA A 19 2.54 -9.50 -10.80
N ASP A 20 3.45 -10.46 -10.58
CA ASP A 20 3.17 -11.91 -10.70
C ASP A 20 2.53 -12.48 -9.42
N VAL A 21 1.37 -11.95 -9.06
CA VAL A 21 0.62 -12.35 -7.84
C VAL A 21 -0.01 -13.73 -7.96
N LEU A 22 -0.09 -14.28 -9.18
CA LEU A 22 -0.56 -15.64 -9.44
C LEU A 22 0.58 -16.67 -9.44
N GLY A 23 1.85 -16.23 -9.40
CA GLY A 23 3.03 -17.12 -9.40
C GLY A 23 3.16 -17.94 -10.68
N LYS A 24 2.84 -17.34 -11.83
CA LYS A 24 2.84 -17.97 -13.16
C LYS A 24 4.09 -17.61 -13.98
N GLY A 25 5.05 -16.88 -13.41
CA GLY A 25 6.25 -16.39 -14.09
C GLY A 25 5.99 -15.20 -15.01
N ARG A 26 4.78 -14.64 -15.00
CA ARG A 26 4.39 -13.48 -15.81
C ARG A 26 3.54 -12.55 -14.98
N ALA A 27 3.79 -11.25 -15.04
CA ALA A 27 2.98 -10.28 -14.32
C ALA A 27 1.52 -10.25 -14.80
N GLN A 28 0.59 -10.07 -13.86
CA GLN A 28 -0.80 -9.70 -14.09
C GLN A 28 -0.98 -8.19 -13.88
N LEU A 29 -1.98 -7.60 -14.54
CA LEU A 29 -2.48 -6.27 -14.15
C LEU A 29 -3.38 -6.46 -12.93
N VAL A 30 -2.89 -6.09 -11.76
CA VAL A 30 -3.67 -6.09 -10.52
C VAL A 30 -4.46 -4.80 -10.43
N VAL A 31 -5.76 -4.89 -10.15
CA VAL A 31 -6.68 -3.76 -10.05
C VAL A 31 -7.39 -3.81 -8.72
N SER A 32 -7.32 -2.71 -7.95
CA SER A 32 -8.09 -2.52 -6.73
C SER A 32 -9.17 -1.44 -6.95
N PRO A 33 -10.45 -1.83 -6.95
CA PRO A 33 -11.54 -0.87 -6.87
C PRO A 33 -11.55 -0.14 -5.52
N LEU A 34 -12.06 1.09 -5.49
CA LEU A 34 -12.24 1.84 -4.25
C LEU A 34 -13.37 1.25 -3.41
N ASN A 35 -14.55 1.02 -4.01
CA ASN A 35 -15.75 0.62 -3.28
C ASN A 35 -16.34 -0.69 -3.78
N ALA A 36 -16.92 -1.46 -2.87
CA ALA A 36 -17.72 -2.63 -3.22
C ALA A 36 -18.94 -2.23 -4.07
N THR A 37 -19.38 -3.13 -4.95
CA THR A 37 -20.61 -2.93 -5.74
C THR A 37 -21.71 -3.91 -5.33
N VAL A 38 -21.41 -5.22 -5.32
CA VAL A 38 -22.41 -6.29 -5.15
C VAL A 38 -22.11 -7.25 -3.99
N GLY A 39 -20.93 -7.16 -3.36
CA GLY A 39 -20.50 -8.06 -2.28
C GLY A 39 -20.05 -7.31 -1.02
N GLY A 40 -19.58 -8.06 -0.02
CA GLY A 40 -19.09 -7.49 1.25
C GLY A 40 -17.78 -6.69 1.16
N GLY A 41 -17.14 -6.70 0.00
CA GLY A 41 -15.91 -5.97 -0.30
C GLY A 41 -15.69 -5.77 -1.80
N ILE A 42 -14.65 -5.03 -2.13
CA ILE A 42 -14.12 -4.84 -3.48
C ILE A 42 -13.63 -6.17 -4.03
N ARG A 43 -13.73 -6.37 -5.34
CA ARG A 43 -13.02 -7.47 -5.99
C ARG A 43 -11.61 -6.99 -6.26
N LEU A 44 -10.63 -7.44 -5.49
CA LEU A 44 -9.22 -7.25 -5.84
C LEU A 44 -8.92 -8.24 -6.98
N LEU A 45 -8.63 -7.73 -8.18
CA LEU A 45 -8.56 -8.53 -9.40
C LEU A 45 -7.13 -8.61 -9.90
N ALA A 46 -6.71 -9.77 -10.40
CA ALA A 46 -5.50 -9.96 -11.18
C ALA A 46 -5.89 -10.36 -12.61
N PHE A 47 -5.66 -9.49 -13.59
CA PHE A 47 -5.93 -9.76 -15.00
C PHE A 47 -4.69 -10.38 -15.66
N GLU A 48 -4.83 -11.60 -16.16
CA GLU A 48 -3.77 -12.27 -16.91
C GLU A 48 -3.63 -11.67 -18.31
N ILE A 49 -2.38 -11.39 -18.69
CA ILE A 49 -2.05 -10.89 -20.03
C ILE A 49 -2.11 -12.09 -20.99
N PRO A 50 -3.01 -12.10 -22.00
CA PRO A 50 -3.11 -13.22 -22.93
C PRO A 50 -1.95 -13.21 -23.95
N GLY A 51 -1.93 -14.22 -24.83
CA GLY A 51 -0.94 -14.31 -25.91
C GLY A 51 -1.04 -13.18 -26.94
N GLU A 52 -2.27 -12.71 -27.23
CA GLU A 52 -2.54 -11.56 -28.10
C GLU A 52 -3.28 -10.45 -27.32
N PRO A 53 -2.57 -9.60 -26.55
CA PRO A 53 -3.17 -8.64 -25.61
C PRO A 53 -4.16 -7.64 -26.22
N ALA A 54 -4.01 -7.34 -27.51
CA ALA A 54 -4.83 -6.40 -28.26
C ALA A 54 -6.12 -7.02 -28.83
N LYS A 55 -6.21 -8.35 -28.89
CA LYS A 55 -7.31 -9.08 -29.54
C LYS A 55 -8.04 -10.03 -28.59
N SER A 56 -7.35 -10.53 -27.59
CA SER A 56 -7.88 -11.52 -26.65
C SER A 56 -8.33 -10.86 -25.35
N ARG A 57 -9.39 -11.41 -24.75
CA ARG A 57 -9.88 -11.01 -23.44
C ARG A 57 -8.83 -11.30 -22.36
N TRP A 58 -8.60 -10.33 -21.48
CA TRP A 58 -7.80 -10.53 -20.28
C TRP A 58 -8.69 -11.17 -19.21
N MET A 59 -8.34 -12.38 -18.79
CA MET A 59 -9.15 -13.13 -17.81
C MET A 59 -8.80 -12.66 -16.39
N PRO A 60 -9.79 -12.18 -15.60
CA PRO A 60 -9.55 -11.78 -14.23
C PRO A 60 -9.63 -12.97 -13.26
N THR A 61 -8.73 -12.99 -12.28
CA THR A 61 -8.84 -13.80 -11.06
C THR A 61 -9.15 -12.89 -9.87
N VAL A 62 -10.17 -13.22 -9.06
CA VAL A 62 -10.44 -12.50 -7.80
C VAL A 62 -9.49 -13.03 -6.73
N ILE A 63 -8.57 -12.19 -6.24
CA ILE A 63 -7.59 -12.57 -5.21
C ILE A 63 -8.04 -12.16 -3.80
N SER A 64 -9.00 -11.23 -3.68
CA SER A 64 -9.70 -10.93 -2.42
C SER A 64 -11.06 -10.27 -2.68
N HIS A 65 -12.01 -10.41 -1.76
CA HIS A 65 -13.37 -9.87 -1.91
C HIS A 65 -14.00 -9.30 -0.61
N GLU A 66 -13.20 -9.02 0.41
CA GLU A 66 -13.70 -8.65 1.76
C GLU A 66 -13.10 -7.34 2.31
N LEU A 67 -12.47 -6.53 1.45
CA LEU A 67 -11.90 -5.22 1.81
C LEU A 67 -12.70 -4.09 1.16
N ASN A 68 -12.78 -2.92 1.79
CA ASN A 68 -13.53 -1.76 1.31
C ASN A 68 -12.70 -0.49 1.42
N ARG A 69 -13.04 0.52 0.60
CA ARG A 69 -12.27 1.76 0.51
C ARG A 69 -10.78 1.48 0.32
N VAL A 70 -10.47 0.53 -0.56
CA VAL A 70 -9.08 0.19 -0.88
C VAL A 70 -8.52 1.33 -1.69
N HIS A 71 -7.64 2.10 -1.06
CA HIS A 71 -7.13 3.32 -1.65
C HIS A 71 -5.78 3.08 -2.32
N ASN A 72 -4.96 2.18 -1.78
CA ASN A 72 -3.73 1.74 -2.42
C ASN A 72 -3.34 0.27 -2.11
N HIS A 73 -2.53 -0.34 -2.98
CA HIS A 73 -2.00 -1.71 -2.81
C HIS A 73 -0.56 -1.83 -3.31
N TRP A 74 0.33 -2.52 -2.58
CA TRP A 74 1.74 -2.68 -2.98
C TRP A 74 2.13 -4.14 -3.11
N HIS A 75 3.00 -4.45 -4.07
CA HIS A 75 3.44 -5.82 -4.36
C HIS A 75 4.87 -6.06 -3.89
N ALA A 76 5.08 -7.14 -3.15
CA ALA A 76 6.39 -7.56 -2.69
C ALA A 76 6.38 -9.04 -2.31
N ASP A 77 7.54 -9.69 -2.33
CA ASP A 77 7.74 -10.95 -1.63
C ASP A 77 7.79 -10.68 -0.11
N PHE A 78 6.61 -10.69 0.51
CA PHE A 78 6.41 -10.16 1.86
C PHE A 78 6.82 -11.14 2.98
N ASP A 79 6.88 -12.44 2.71
CA ASP A 79 7.39 -13.44 3.65
C ASP A 79 8.68 -14.16 3.19
N GLY A 80 9.21 -13.80 2.02
CA GLY A 80 10.49 -14.31 1.52
C GLY A 80 10.38 -15.71 0.92
N ASP A 81 9.18 -16.15 0.52
CA ASP A 81 8.92 -17.47 -0.03
C ASP A 81 9.10 -17.54 -1.56
N GLY A 82 9.50 -16.42 -2.18
CA GLY A 82 9.68 -16.29 -3.63
C GLY A 82 8.38 -16.02 -4.40
N ARG A 83 7.24 -15.87 -3.73
CA ARG A 83 5.95 -15.50 -4.34
C ARG A 83 5.66 -14.03 -4.07
N ILE A 84 5.00 -13.38 -5.02
CA ILE A 84 4.61 -11.99 -4.85
C ILE A 84 3.27 -11.90 -4.12
N ASP A 85 3.30 -11.22 -2.99
CA ASP A 85 2.13 -10.90 -2.17
C ASP A 85 1.60 -9.50 -2.48
N THR A 86 0.40 -9.21 -1.99
CA THR A 86 -0.22 -7.88 -2.11
C THR A 86 -0.52 -7.29 -0.74
N LEU A 87 0.21 -6.25 -0.36
CA LEU A 87 -0.12 -5.37 0.75
C LEU A 87 -1.26 -4.44 0.34
N VAL A 88 -2.24 -4.23 1.23
CA VAL A 88 -3.44 -3.44 0.95
C VAL A 88 -3.73 -2.48 2.10
N ALA A 89 -3.89 -1.19 1.77
CA ALA A 89 -4.45 -0.18 2.66
C ALA A 89 -5.93 0.01 2.36
N SER A 90 -6.76 -0.21 3.38
CA SER A 90 -8.21 -0.15 3.27
C SER A 90 -8.85 0.42 4.54
N ARG A 91 -10.18 0.60 4.50
CA ARG A 91 -10.97 0.95 5.70
C ARG A 91 -10.77 -0.07 6.84
N GLU A 92 -10.59 -1.34 6.51
CA GLU A 92 -10.37 -2.42 7.49
C GLU A 92 -8.95 -2.40 8.10
N GLY A 93 -8.06 -1.56 7.58
CA GLY A 93 -6.70 -1.36 8.05
C GLY A 93 -5.65 -1.84 7.03
N VAL A 94 -4.57 -2.41 7.54
CA VAL A 94 -3.42 -2.87 6.77
C VAL A 94 -3.47 -4.38 6.66
N HIS A 95 -3.45 -4.90 5.43
CA HIS A 95 -3.55 -6.33 5.15
C HIS A 95 -2.45 -6.78 4.20
N VAL A 96 -2.11 -8.07 4.28
CA VAL A 96 -1.42 -8.80 3.21
C VAL A 96 -2.36 -9.86 2.64
N VAL A 97 -2.43 -9.95 1.32
CA VAL A 97 -3.10 -11.00 0.56
C VAL A 97 -2.03 -11.85 -0.09
N ARG A 98 -2.00 -13.14 0.25
CA ARG A 98 -0.95 -14.08 -0.16
C ARG A 98 -1.49 -15.17 -1.06
N SER A 99 -0.68 -15.56 -2.03
CA SER A 99 -0.96 -16.69 -2.92
C SER A 99 -0.46 -17.98 -2.27
N LEU A 100 -1.38 -18.85 -1.83
CA LEU A 100 -1.08 -20.16 -1.27
C LEU A 100 -1.43 -21.26 -2.27
N LYS A 101 -0.91 -22.48 -2.04
CA LYS A 101 -1.28 -23.66 -2.84
C LYS A 101 -2.80 -23.92 -2.87
N SER A 102 -3.51 -23.56 -1.81
CA SER A 102 -4.96 -23.75 -1.66
C SER A 102 -5.80 -22.55 -2.12
N GLY A 103 -5.19 -21.55 -2.75
CA GLY A 103 -5.84 -20.29 -3.12
C GLY A 103 -5.29 -19.10 -2.35
N PHE A 104 -6.09 -18.05 -2.18
CA PHE A 104 -5.62 -16.81 -1.55
C PHE A 104 -5.95 -16.76 -0.07
N ALA A 105 -5.02 -16.28 0.75
CA ALA A 105 -5.25 -16.00 2.16
C ALA A 105 -4.96 -14.55 2.50
N ARG A 106 -5.88 -13.91 3.22
CA ARG A 106 -5.67 -12.58 3.78
C ARG A 106 -5.25 -12.67 5.24
N LYS A 107 -4.26 -11.87 5.62
CA LYS A 107 -3.91 -11.64 7.03
C LYS A 107 -3.96 -10.14 7.32
N ARG A 108 -4.61 -9.76 8.42
CA ARG A 108 -4.57 -8.39 8.93
C ARG A 108 -3.26 -8.17 9.69
N LEU A 109 -2.54 -7.11 9.32
CA LEU A 109 -1.30 -6.70 9.94
C LEU A 109 -1.53 -5.53 10.90
N GLY A 110 -2.47 -4.64 10.62
CA GLY A 110 -2.80 -3.50 11.46
C GLY A 110 -4.24 -3.06 11.28
N THR A 111 -4.80 -2.35 12.27
CA THR A 111 -6.17 -1.82 12.20
C THR A 111 -6.28 -0.47 11.49
N GLY A 112 -5.16 0.20 11.19
CA GLY A 112 -5.16 1.59 10.76
C GLY A 112 -5.61 2.59 11.83
N ALA A 113 -5.91 3.81 11.38
CA ALA A 113 -6.48 4.88 12.20
C ALA A 113 -7.90 4.53 12.68
N LYS A 114 -8.28 5.07 13.85
CA LYS A 114 -9.66 5.01 14.34
C LYS A 114 -10.39 6.27 13.90
N GLY A 115 -11.58 6.11 13.33
CA GLY A 115 -12.48 7.22 12.96
C GLY A 115 -13.82 7.11 13.67
N ALA A 116 -14.61 8.18 13.65
CA ALA A 116 -15.96 8.20 14.22
C ALA A 116 -16.92 7.24 13.50
N ASN A 117 -16.65 6.95 12.23
CA ASN A 117 -17.25 5.83 11.51
C ASN A 117 -16.19 5.07 10.70
N PRO A 118 -16.51 3.86 10.21
CA PRO A 118 -15.53 3.03 9.53
C PRO A 118 -14.91 3.67 8.27
N ASN A 119 -15.62 4.55 7.57
CA ASN A 119 -15.09 5.23 6.37
C ASN A 119 -14.09 6.34 6.69
N GLN A 120 -13.93 6.69 7.98
CA GLN A 120 -12.95 7.63 8.50
C GLN A 120 -11.81 6.92 9.26
N GLY A 121 -11.79 5.59 9.24
CA GLY A 121 -10.72 4.78 9.84
C GLY A 121 -9.88 4.05 8.78
N GLY A 122 -8.97 3.19 9.24
CA GLY A 122 -8.14 2.37 8.39
C GLY A 122 -6.89 3.09 7.86
N ALA A 123 -6.44 2.68 6.68
CA ALA A 123 -5.26 3.22 6.00
C ALA A 123 -5.59 3.61 4.56
N GLY A 124 -4.88 4.61 4.03
CA GLY A 124 -5.04 5.13 2.67
C GLY A 124 -3.91 4.74 1.74
N GLU A 125 -2.68 5.07 2.15
CA GLU A 125 -1.48 4.75 1.39
C GLU A 125 -0.70 3.61 2.03
N ILE A 126 0.08 2.90 1.23
CA ILE A 126 0.91 1.79 1.71
C ILE A 126 2.16 1.58 0.87
N LYS A 127 3.30 1.44 1.55
CA LYS A 127 4.58 1.01 0.99
C LYS A 127 5.32 0.11 1.97
N LEU A 128 6.18 -0.75 1.43
CA LEU A 128 7.05 -1.63 2.20
C LEU A 128 8.47 -1.08 2.12
N GLY A 129 9.08 -0.82 3.27
CA GLY A 129 10.50 -0.49 3.36
C GLY A 129 11.25 -1.48 4.25
N ARG A 130 12.56 -1.29 4.34
CA ARG A 130 13.49 -2.07 5.13
C ARG A 130 14.39 -1.13 5.94
N LEU A 131 14.70 -1.48 7.18
CA LEU A 131 15.68 -0.75 7.99
C LEU A 131 17.05 -1.41 7.86
N ALA A 132 18.11 -0.64 8.16
CA ALA A 132 19.43 -1.19 8.36
C ALA A 132 19.38 -2.39 9.35
N GLY A 133 19.92 -3.54 8.94
CA GLY A 133 19.79 -4.81 9.67
C GLY A 133 18.66 -5.71 9.18
N GLY A 134 17.90 -5.30 8.16
CA GLY A 134 17.01 -6.17 7.40
C GLY A 134 15.57 -6.23 7.93
N THR A 135 15.26 -5.56 9.03
CA THR A 135 13.88 -5.48 9.55
C THR A 135 12.98 -4.78 8.53
N ARG A 136 11.91 -5.44 8.09
CA ARG A 136 10.89 -4.82 7.23
C ARG A 136 9.99 -3.91 8.05
N TYR A 137 9.55 -2.81 7.47
CA TYR A 137 8.49 -1.96 8.01
C TYR A 137 7.45 -1.65 6.94
N ILE A 138 6.23 -1.31 7.35
CA ILE A 138 5.20 -0.83 6.43
C ILE A 138 4.93 0.63 6.75
N ALA A 139 5.13 1.52 5.79
CA ALA A 139 4.68 2.90 5.90
C ALA A 139 3.24 3.01 5.38
N THR A 140 2.41 3.76 6.08
CA THR A 140 1.06 4.11 5.65
C THR A 140 0.77 5.59 5.87
N VAL A 141 -0.13 6.12 5.06
CA VAL A 141 -0.82 7.39 5.37
C VAL A 141 -2.21 7.04 5.82
N GLU A 142 -2.63 7.59 6.96
CA GLU A 142 -3.87 7.17 7.62
C GLU A 142 -4.78 8.34 8.03
N PRO A 143 -6.11 8.20 7.85
CA PRO A 143 -6.81 7.20 7.03
C PRO A 143 -6.63 7.49 5.52
N MET A 144 -7.56 7.10 4.65
CA MET A 144 -7.62 7.56 3.26
C MET A 144 -7.60 9.10 3.18
N HIS A 145 -6.74 9.67 2.34
CA HIS A 145 -6.46 11.12 2.29
C HIS A 145 -6.05 11.65 3.68
N GLY A 146 -5.17 10.90 4.34
CA GLY A 146 -4.99 10.95 5.77
C GLY A 146 -4.25 12.17 6.31
N THR A 147 -4.21 12.23 7.64
CA THR A 147 -3.61 13.32 8.41
C THR A 147 -2.39 12.88 9.20
N ALA A 148 -2.02 11.60 9.12
CA ALA A 148 -0.92 10.99 9.84
C ALA A 148 -0.07 10.12 8.90
N LEU A 149 1.25 10.24 9.04
CA LEU A 149 2.23 9.29 8.53
C LEU A 149 2.53 8.26 9.62
N VAL A 150 2.43 6.99 9.28
CA VAL A 150 2.44 5.88 10.23
C VAL A 150 3.42 4.81 9.77
N VAL A 151 4.15 4.25 10.72
CA VAL A 151 5.03 3.11 10.51
C VAL A 151 4.51 1.92 11.31
N TYR A 152 4.46 0.78 10.66
CA TYR A 152 4.23 -0.52 11.29
C TYR A 152 5.51 -1.32 11.31
N THR A 153 5.86 -1.84 12.48
CA THR A 153 6.97 -2.77 12.66
C THR A 153 6.48 -4.15 13.09
N PRO A 154 7.20 -5.24 12.76
CA PRO A 154 6.81 -6.58 13.18
C PRO A 154 6.60 -6.68 14.69
N PRO A 155 5.67 -7.54 15.14
CA PRO A 155 5.52 -7.82 16.56
C PRO A 155 6.82 -8.42 17.12
N GLY A 156 7.05 -8.25 18.43
CA GLY A 156 8.25 -8.77 19.10
C GLY A 156 8.31 -10.30 19.14
N PRO A 157 9.46 -10.88 19.50
CA PRO A 157 9.67 -12.33 19.52
C PRO A 157 8.66 -13.08 20.41
N ASP A 158 8.24 -12.46 21.53
CA ASP A 158 7.30 -13.06 22.49
C ASP A 158 5.82 -12.80 22.15
N ALA A 159 5.53 -12.26 20.97
CA ALA A 159 4.17 -11.92 20.61
C ALA A 159 3.32 -13.17 20.33
N LYS A 160 2.04 -13.10 20.74
CA LYS A 160 1.06 -14.15 20.47
C LYS A 160 0.97 -14.44 18.97
N LYS A 161 0.64 -15.70 18.62
CA LYS A 161 0.29 -16.07 17.25
C LYS A 161 -0.79 -15.12 16.72
N ASN A 162 -0.58 -14.61 15.50
CA ASN A 162 -1.44 -13.62 14.84
C ASN A 162 -1.49 -12.22 15.52
N ALA A 163 -0.51 -11.88 16.34
CA ALA A 163 -0.35 -10.51 16.81
C ALA A 163 -0.26 -9.53 15.63
N LEU A 164 -0.92 -8.38 15.80
CA LEU A 164 -0.80 -7.27 14.87
C LEU A 164 0.59 -6.64 14.98
N TRP A 165 1.01 -6.01 13.90
CA TRP A 165 2.21 -5.20 13.84
C TRP A 165 2.08 -3.98 14.75
N ARG A 166 3.19 -3.55 15.32
CA ARG A 166 3.25 -2.39 16.21
C ARG A 166 3.11 -1.13 15.37
N ARG A 167 2.00 -0.41 15.57
CA ARG A 167 1.67 0.84 14.89
C ARG A 167 2.28 2.02 15.63
N GLN A 168 2.99 2.89 14.91
CA GLN A 168 3.52 4.15 15.42
C GLN A 168 3.18 5.29 14.47
N VAL A 169 2.59 6.38 14.99
CA VAL A 169 2.49 7.64 14.23
C VAL A 169 3.84 8.34 14.32
N ILE A 170 4.44 8.67 13.17
CA ILE A 170 5.77 9.31 13.12
C ILE A 170 5.68 10.79 12.74
N ASP A 171 4.63 11.21 12.04
CA ASP A 171 4.27 12.62 11.85
C ASP A 171 2.75 12.78 11.66
N SER A 172 2.21 13.95 11.96
CA SER A 172 0.79 14.24 11.86
C SER A 172 0.50 15.74 11.65
N GLY A 173 -0.76 16.07 11.35
CA GLY A 173 -1.21 17.46 11.20
C GLY A 173 -1.34 17.93 9.75
N PHE A 174 -1.19 16.99 8.81
CA PHE A 174 -1.56 17.14 7.40
C PHE A 174 -3.08 17.10 7.24
N ARG A 175 -3.64 17.63 6.15
CA ARG A 175 -5.07 17.45 5.83
C ARG A 175 -5.36 16.47 4.70
N ARG A 176 -4.40 16.27 3.80
CA ARG A 176 -4.53 15.38 2.65
C ARG A 176 -3.17 14.81 2.26
N GLY A 177 -2.63 13.95 3.12
CA GLY A 177 -1.53 13.08 2.77
C GLY A 177 -1.99 12.04 1.75
N HIS A 178 -1.22 11.85 0.69
CA HIS A 178 -1.65 11.00 -0.44
C HIS A 178 -0.50 10.32 -1.17
N ALA A 179 0.69 10.91 -1.18
CA ALA A 179 1.83 10.33 -1.86
C ALA A 179 2.79 9.69 -0.87
N LEU A 180 3.25 8.47 -1.18
CA LEU A 180 4.11 7.71 -0.30
C LEU A 180 5.05 6.83 -1.12
N TRP A 181 6.35 6.88 -0.83
CA TRP A 181 7.36 6.00 -1.37
C TRP A 181 8.37 5.63 -0.29
N THR A 182 9.10 4.54 -0.51
CA THR A 182 10.19 4.09 0.37
C THR A 182 11.38 3.71 -0.48
N ALA A 183 12.56 4.24 -0.16
CA ALA A 183 13.82 3.93 -0.83
C ALA A 183 15.01 4.36 0.03
N ASP A 184 16.08 3.59 -0.02
CA ASP A 184 17.40 3.96 0.53
C ASP A 184 18.02 5.08 -0.33
N VAL A 185 17.78 6.33 0.05
CA VAL A 185 18.17 7.51 -0.74
C VAL A 185 19.55 8.03 -0.37
N ASP A 186 20.08 7.66 0.80
CA ASP A 186 21.40 8.09 1.27
C ASP A 186 22.45 6.95 1.34
N GLY A 187 22.03 5.70 1.12
CA GLY A 187 22.91 4.54 1.03
C GLY A 187 23.27 3.92 2.39
N ASP A 188 22.54 4.22 3.47
CA ASP A 188 22.82 3.70 4.81
C ASP A 188 22.26 2.29 5.08
N GLY A 189 21.48 1.75 4.12
CA GLY A 189 20.85 0.44 4.19
C GLY A 189 19.47 0.43 4.84
N SER A 190 18.96 1.59 5.24
CA SER A 190 17.56 1.84 5.58
C SER A 190 16.87 2.48 4.39
N ASP A 191 15.62 2.09 4.12
CA ASP A 191 14.76 2.82 3.21
C ASP A 191 14.17 4.01 3.96
N GLU A 192 14.43 5.23 3.48
CA GLU A 192 13.74 6.43 3.92
C GLU A 192 12.29 6.41 3.45
N ILE A 193 11.43 7.15 4.15
CA ILE A 193 10.05 7.37 3.72
C ILE A 193 9.96 8.72 3.02
N VAL A 194 9.61 8.72 1.74
CA VAL A 194 9.25 9.94 1.00
C VAL A 194 7.74 10.10 1.08
N PHE A 195 7.28 11.22 1.62
CA PHE A 195 5.85 11.49 1.83
C PHE A 195 5.46 12.86 1.29
N GLY A 196 4.37 12.87 0.51
CA GLY A 196 3.81 14.07 -0.08
C GLY A 196 2.35 14.33 0.32
N HIS A 197 2.01 15.61 0.44
CA HIS A 197 0.66 16.06 0.80
C HIS A 197 0.22 17.28 -0.02
N SER A 198 -1.09 17.36 -0.29
CA SER A 198 -1.73 18.48 -1.00
C SER A 198 -2.44 19.44 -0.02
N ASP A 199 -1.85 19.64 1.16
CA ASP A 199 -2.49 20.15 2.39
C ASP A 199 -3.09 21.56 2.24
N THR A 200 -4.38 21.67 1.89
CA THR A 200 -5.10 22.94 1.76
C THR A 200 -5.77 23.36 3.07
N PRO A 201 -5.62 24.60 3.58
CA PRO A 201 -4.95 25.78 3.03
C PRO A 201 -3.53 25.99 3.59
N LYS A 202 -2.88 24.96 4.12
CA LYS A 202 -1.45 25.03 4.46
C LYS A 202 -0.63 24.97 3.17
N VAL A 203 0.68 24.97 3.32
CA VAL A 203 1.61 24.84 2.22
C VAL A 203 1.73 23.35 1.85
N PRO A 204 1.44 22.93 0.61
CA PRO A 204 1.66 21.55 0.17
C PRO A 204 3.16 21.22 0.09
N GLY A 205 3.52 19.96 -0.11
CA GLY A 205 4.90 19.63 -0.45
C GLY A 205 5.30 18.20 -0.19
N VAL A 206 6.62 18.01 -0.05
CA VAL A 206 7.29 16.70 0.06
C VAL A 206 8.27 16.74 1.24
N ASN A 207 8.24 15.69 2.04
CA ASN A 207 9.17 15.47 3.13
C ASN A 207 9.79 14.08 3.02
N VAL A 208 11.04 13.95 3.47
CA VAL A 208 11.75 12.68 3.62
C VAL A 208 11.89 12.39 5.11
N TYR A 209 11.67 11.14 5.51
CA TYR A 209 11.84 10.69 6.87
C TYR A 209 12.90 9.59 6.92
N ASP A 210 13.98 9.86 7.64
CA ASP A 210 15.14 9.00 7.82
C ASP A 210 15.07 8.29 9.18
N ALA A 211 15.30 6.98 9.20
CA ALA A 211 15.26 6.16 10.41
C ALA A 211 16.54 6.32 11.24
N LYS A 212 16.41 6.90 12.43
CA LYS A 212 17.54 7.09 13.37
C LYS A 212 18.01 5.81 14.06
N ASP A 213 17.31 4.71 13.89
CA ASP A 213 17.64 3.44 14.52
C ASP A 213 17.11 2.23 13.72
N LYS A 214 17.77 1.08 13.94
CA LYS A 214 17.43 -0.21 13.29
C LYS A 214 16.09 -0.79 13.71
N SER A 215 15.41 -0.18 14.69
CA SER A 215 14.09 -0.62 15.16
C SER A 215 12.93 0.16 14.53
N GLY A 216 13.21 1.28 13.86
CA GLY A 216 12.20 2.14 13.23
C GLY A 216 11.40 2.94 14.25
N ALA A 217 11.92 3.11 15.47
CA ALA A 217 11.23 3.81 16.56
C ALA A 217 11.41 5.32 16.49
N LYS A 218 12.46 5.82 15.82
CA LYS A 218 12.78 7.24 15.73
C LYS A 218 13.06 7.62 14.29
N TRP A 219 12.51 8.76 13.87
CA TRP A 219 12.63 9.26 12.51
C TRP A 219 13.05 10.74 12.53
N THR A 220 13.90 11.15 11.60
CA THR A 220 14.25 12.54 11.32
C THR A 220 13.48 13.00 10.11
N ARG A 221 12.77 14.12 10.22
CA ARG A 221 12.10 14.74 9.06
C ARG A 221 13.04 15.73 8.37
N HIS A 222 13.10 15.62 7.05
CA HIS A 222 13.77 16.55 6.14
C HIS A 222 12.72 17.13 5.19
N VAL A 223 12.63 18.45 5.11
CA VAL A 223 11.71 19.13 4.17
C VAL A 223 12.40 19.22 2.81
N VAL A 224 11.80 18.62 1.79
CA VAL A 224 12.31 18.67 0.41
C VAL A 224 11.58 19.75 -0.39
N ASP A 225 10.26 19.84 -0.23
CA ASP A 225 9.43 20.88 -0.83
C ASP A 225 8.45 21.44 0.20
N ALA A 226 8.26 22.76 0.15
CA ALA A 226 7.31 23.50 0.96
C ALA A 226 6.62 24.55 0.08
N GLY A 227 5.71 24.07 -0.77
CA GLY A 227 4.76 24.90 -1.51
C GLY A 227 4.90 24.83 -3.02
N GLY A 228 5.92 24.14 -3.53
CA GLY A 228 6.12 23.96 -4.96
C GLY A 228 5.14 22.98 -5.59
N VAL A 229 4.86 21.86 -4.92
CA VAL A 229 4.07 20.75 -5.50
C VAL A 229 2.95 20.29 -4.56
N ALA A 230 1.71 20.38 -5.07
CA ALA A 230 0.58 19.65 -4.51
C ALA A 230 0.69 18.17 -4.88
N THR A 231 1.31 17.38 -4.00
CA THR A 231 1.73 16.01 -4.34
C THR A 231 0.56 15.02 -4.28
N GLU A 232 0.34 14.29 -5.38
CA GLU A 232 -0.69 13.25 -5.51
C GLU A 232 -0.10 11.83 -5.66
N ASP A 233 1.13 11.62 -6.10
CA ASP A 233 1.77 10.30 -6.02
C ASP A 233 3.30 10.43 -6.00
N LEU A 234 3.98 9.37 -5.56
CA LEU A 234 5.44 9.24 -5.54
C LEU A 234 5.82 7.82 -6.01
N VAL A 235 6.81 7.74 -6.92
CA VAL A 235 7.35 6.49 -7.49
C VAL A 235 8.85 6.60 -7.74
#